data_AF-A0A532DHQ3-F1
#
_entry.id   AF-A0A532DHQ3-F1
#
_cell.length_a   1.000
_cell.length_b   1.000
_cell.length_c   1.000
_cell.angle_alpha   90.00
_cell.angle_beta   90.00
_cell.angle_gamma   90.00
#
_symmetry.space_group_name_H-M   'P 1'
#
loop_
_entity.id
_entity.type
_entity.pdbx_description
1 polymer ?
#
loop_
_entity_poly.entity_id
_entity_poly.type
_entity_poly.pdbx_seq_one_letter_code
_entity_poly.pdbx_strand_id
1 'polypeptide(L)' 'MKPTTKQRSNSQSVDRKVLLLLRRNGAQTIEGLTVLTGIGWGQVYVAVDRLSREGKVSLAPVYPNEYRVSVGKAAH' A
#
# COMPACT_ATOMS: atom_id res chain seq x y z
N MET A 1 17.43 -5.21 26.20
CA MET A 1 17.21 -4.19 25.14
C MET A 1 15.90 -4.49 24.45
N LYS A 2 14.95 -3.56 24.37
CA LYS A 2 13.70 -3.71 23.61
C LYS A 2 13.48 -2.45 22.76
N PRO A 3 13.48 -2.53 21.42
CA PRO A 3 12.93 -1.46 20.60
C PRO A 3 11.70 -2.02 19.87
N THR A 4 10.49 -1.82 20.40
CA THR A 4 9.27 -2.31 19.72
C THR A 4 8.21 -1.25 19.42
N THR A 5 8.47 0.04 19.69
CA THR A 5 7.44 1.08 19.55
C THR A 5 7.53 1.93 18.28
N LYS A 6 8.68 2.04 17.60
CA LYS A 6 8.81 2.90 16.40
C LYS A 6 8.21 2.30 15.12
N GLN A 7 8.00 0.98 15.05
CA GLN A 7 7.59 0.32 13.81
C GLN A 7 6.10 0.49 13.51
N ARG A 8 5.23 0.49 14.54
CA ARG A 8 3.77 0.68 14.33
C ARG A 8 3.42 2.06 13.80
N SER A 9 4.03 3.12 14.33
CA SER A 9 3.75 4.50 13.88
C SER A 9 4.19 4.73 12.44
N ASN A 10 5.37 4.21 12.06
CA ASN A 10 5.85 4.30 10.69
C ASN A 10 4.99 3.49 9.73
N SER A 11 4.61 2.25 10.07
CA SER A 11 3.72 1.47 9.19
C SER A 11 2.37 2.15 8.99
N GLN A 12 1.74 2.67 10.05
CA GLN A 12 0.47 3.40 9.92
C GLN A 12 0.59 4.66 9.05
N SER A 13 1.75 5.31 9.05
CA SER A 13 2.03 6.46 8.18
C SER A 13 2.13 6.04 6.71
N VAL A 14 2.80 4.93 6.42
CA VAL A 14 2.90 4.37 5.05
C VAL A 14 1.53 3.92 4.56
N ASP A 15 0.78 3.18 5.37
CA ASP A 15 -0.57 2.68 5.04
C ASP A 15 -1.51 3.84 4.63
N ARG A 16 -1.49 4.93 5.41
CA ARG A 16 -2.28 6.15 5.12
C ARG A 16 -1.84 6.83 3.82
N LYS A 17 -0.54 6.95 3.57
CA LYS A 17 -0.02 7.56 2.33
C LYS A 17 -0.44 6.77 1.10
N VAL A 18 -0.29 5.43 1.14
CA VAL A 18 -0.70 4.55 0.04
C VAL A 18 -2.21 4.68 -0.23
N LEU A 19 -3.05 4.63 0.81
CA LEU A 19 -4.50 4.80 0.64
C LEU A 19 -4.89 6.17 0.08
N LEU A 20 -4.30 7.25 0.61
CA LEU A 20 -4.62 8.61 0.18
C LEU A 20 -4.22 8.82 -1.29
N LEU A 21 -3.08 8.27 -1.70
CA LEU A 21 -2.62 8.31 -3.08
C LEU A 21 -3.55 7.52 -4.00
N LEU A 22 -3.91 6.28 -3.64
CA LEU A 22 -4.83 5.46 -4.44
C LEU A 22 -6.22 6.10 -4.58
N ARG A 23 -6.68 6.82 -3.56
CA ARG A 23 -7.94 7.59 -3.62
C ARG A 23 -7.85 8.82 -4.53
N ARG A 24 -6.69 9.49 -4.58
CA ARG A 24 -6.48 10.70 -5.40
C ARG A 24 -6.16 10.40 -6.86
N ASN A 25 -5.30 9.41 -7.10
CA ASN A 25 -4.73 9.14 -8.42
C ASN A 25 -5.31 7.86 -9.06
N GLY A 26 -6.28 7.23 -8.40
CA GLY A 26 -6.84 5.96 -8.82
C GLY A 26 -5.87 4.79 -8.66
N ALA A 27 -6.14 3.72 -9.39
CA ALA A 27 -5.39 2.48 -9.28
C ALA A 27 -3.97 2.61 -9.86
N GLN A 28 -2.97 2.17 -9.10
CA GLN A 28 -1.53 2.33 -9.38
C GLN A 28 -0.79 1.00 -9.28
N THR A 29 0.38 0.89 -9.92
CA THR A 29 1.26 -0.27 -9.73
C THR A 29 2.07 -0.14 -8.44
N ILE A 30 2.67 -1.23 -7.94
CA ILE A 30 3.56 -1.16 -6.77
C ILE A 30 4.73 -0.21 -7.06
N GLU A 31 5.31 -0.28 -8.25
CA GLU A 31 6.36 0.65 -8.68
C GLU A 31 5.87 2.09 -8.70
N GLY A 32 4.69 2.37 -9.30
CA GLY A 32 4.10 3.70 -9.30
C GLY A 32 3.87 4.25 -7.88
N LEU A 33 3.45 3.40 -6.93
CA LEU A 33 3.32 3.78 -5.53
C LEU A 33 4.67 4.16 -4.90
N THR A 34 5.75 3.44 -5.20
CA THR A 34 7.08 3.80 -4.68
C THR A 34 7.54 5.16 -5.17
N VAL A 35 7.41 5.43 -6.47
CA VAL A 35 7.79 6.70 -7.11
C VAL A 35 6.98 7.86 -6.52
N LEU A 36 5.66 7.71 -6.46
CA LEU A 36 4.77 8.79 -6.02
C LEU A 36 4.82 9.06 -4.51
N THR A 37 5.13 8.05 -3.69
CA THR A 37 5.26 8.24 -2.23
C THR A 37 6.68 8.61 -1.80
N GLY A 38 7.69 8.36 -2.64
CA GLY A 38 9.10 8.42 -2.28
C GLY A 38 9.51 7.35 -1.25
N ILE A 39 8.70 6.30 -1.07
CA ILE A 39 8.92 5.24 -0.09
C ILE A 39 9.50 4.02 -0.79
N GLY A 40 10.46 3.36 -0.13
CA GLY A 40 11.11 2.18 -0.67
C GLY A 40 10.14 1.02 -0.91
N TRP A 41 10.46 0.22 -1.93
CA TRP A 41 9.63 -0.89 -2.42
C TRP A 41 9.19 -1.86 -1.32
N GLY A 42 10.10 -2.28 -0.44
CA GLY A 42 9.76 -3.21 0.65
C GLY A 42 8.73 -2.66 1.64
N GLN A 43 8.77 -1.36 1.94
CA GLN A 43 7.79 -0.74 2.85
C GLN A 43 6.43 -0.57 2.17
N VAL A 44 6.41 -0.20 0.89
CA VAL A 44 5.17 -0.14 0.09
C VAL A 44 4.54 -1.52 -0.04
N TYR A 45 5.34 -2.55 -0.33
CA TYR A 45 4.87 -3.92 -0.46
C TYR A 45 4.20 -4.43 0.82
N VAL A 46 4.87 -4.24 1.98
CA VAL A 46 4.31 -4.64 3.27
C VAL A 46 3.03 -3.88 3.61
N ALA A 47 2.96 -2.58 3.28
CA ALA A 47 1.76 -1.78 3.48
C ALA A 47 0.61 -2.26 2.59
N VAL A 48 0.87 -2.55 1.31
CA VAL A 48 -0.15 -3.04 0.38
C VAL A 48 -0.65 -4.43 0.78
N ASP A 49 0.24 -5.36 1.17
CA ASP A 49 -0.16 -6.69 1.69
C ASP A 49 -1.09 -6.56 2.91
N ARG A 50 -0.71 -5.72 3.88
CA ARG A 50 -1.55 -5.47 5.06
C ARG A 50 -2.90 -4.88 4.69
N LEU A 51 -2.92 -3.82 3.89
CA LEU A 51 -4.15 -3.15 3.45
C LEU A 51 -5.05 -4.10 2.64
N SER A 52 -4.45 -5.01 1.87
CA SER A 52 -5.18 -6.01 1.08
C SER A 52 -5.84 -7.04 2.00
N ARG A 53 -5.13 -7.52 3.03
CA ARG A 53 -5.70 -8.42 4.05
C ARG A 53 -6.82 -7.77 4.85
N GLU A 54 -6.76 -6.45 5.04
CA GLU A 54 -7.81 -5.65 5.67
C GLU A 54 -8.95 -5.28 4.71
N GLY A 55 -8.90 -5.69 3.43
CA GLY A 55 -9.92 -5.37 2.42
C GLY A 55 -9.95 -3.90 1.98
N LYS A 56 -8.97 -3.09 2.40
CA LYS A 56 -8.91 -1.65 2.08
C LYS A 56 -8.35 -1.37 0.69
N VAL A 57 -7.58 -2.30 0.14
CA VAL A 57 -7.10 -2.29 -1.24
C VAL A 57 -7.33 -3.64 -1.88
N SER A 58 -7.31 -3.67 -3.21
CA SER A 58 -7.37 -4.90 -4.00
C SER A 58 -6.21 -4.94 -4.98
N LEU A 59 -5.71 -6.14 -5.24
CA LEU A 59 -4.64 -6.42 -6.19
C LEU A 59 -5.23 -7.15 -7.39
N ALA A 60 -4.97 -6.65 -8.59
CA ALA A 60 -5.31 -7.32 -9.83
C ALA A 60 -4.04 -7.49 -10.68
N PRO A 61 -3.73 -8.70 -11.19
CA PRO A 61 -2.63 -8.87 -12.11
C PRO A 61 -2.94 -8.14 -13.42
N VAL A 62 -1.96 -7.42 -13.96
CA VAL A 62 -2.07 -6.71 -15.26
C VAL A 62 -1.07 -7.21 -16.29
N TYR A 63 0.09 -7.69 -15.82
CA TYR A 63 1.13 -8.33 -16.62
C TYR A 63 1.84 -9.40 -15.77
N PRO A 64 2.63 -10.30 -16.36
CA PRO A 64 3.50 -11.19 -15.61
C PRO A 64 4.37 -10.38 -14.63
N ASN A 65 4.28 -10.72 -13.34
CA ASN A 65 4.97 -10.05 -12.23
C ASN A 65 4.55 -8.59 -11.95
N GLU A 66 3.47 -8.09 -12.56
CA GLU A 66 2.97 -6.74 -12.31
C GLU A 66 1.53 -6.76 -11.79
N TYR A 67 1.34 -6.06 -10.67
CA TYR A 67 0.05 -5.94 -10.02
C TYR A 67 -0.40 -4.48 -10.00
N ARG A 68 -1.67 -4.30 -10.34
CA ARG A 68 -2.38 -3.06 -10.16
C ARG A 68 -3.09 -3.08 -8.81
N VAL A 69 -2.80 -2.09 -7.99
CA VAL A 69 -3.40 -1.85 -6.69
C VAL A 69 -4.50 -0.82 -6.84
N SER A 70 -5.70 -1.14 -6.37
CA SER A 70 -6.84 -0.21 -6.34
C SER A 70 -7.40 -0.12 -4.92
N VAL A 71 -8.17 0.94 -4.63
CA VAL A 71 -8.95 0.98 -3.38
C VAL A 71 -9.94 -0.18 -3.39
N GLY A 72 -10.05 -0.89 -2.27
CA GLY A 72 -11.00 -1.98 -2.11
C GLY A 72 -12.42 -1.42 -2.19
N LYS A 73 -13.35 -2.19 -2.78
CA LYS A 73 -14.77 -1.85 -2.65
C LYS A 73 -15.09 -1.95 -1.17
N ALA A 74 -15.49 -0.83 -0.55
CA ALA A 74 -15.96 -0.86 0.82
C ALA A 74 -17.05 -1.94 0.90
N ALA A 75 -16.83 -2.97 1.72
CA ALA A 75 -17.91 -3.87 2.10
C ALA A 75 -18.93 -2.99 2.81
N HIS A 76 -20.04 -2.75 2.13
CA HIS A 76 -21.14 -1.91 2.58
C HIS A 76 -22.16 -2.76 3.31
#